data_AF-A0A1F6RZ64-F1
#
_entry.id   AF-A0A1F6RZ64-F1
#
_cell.length_a   1.000
_cell.length_b   1.000
_cell.length_c   1.000
_cell.angle_alpha   90.00
_cell.angle_beta   90.00
_cell.angle_gamma   90.00
#
_symmetry.space_group_name_H-M   'P 1'
#
loop_
_entity.id
_entity.type
_entity.pdbx_description
1 polymer ?
#
loop_
_entity_poly.entity_id
_entity_poly.type
_entity_poly.pdbx_seq_one_letter_code
_entity_poly.pdbx_strand_id
1 'polypeptide(L)'
;MNRTIEISSGTILRTIFILLLLWFLYLVRDILALVFVAIIITSAIDPIVDWFQKRKVPRSLTVLVVYVVFLSVLGAAIGLLVPPLGSEIRGLGENFPALAEKLSGYFKIIRDYAASHNLQQQIANFTGSIAEKISQAGSSVLGGTVSFIGGIFSFVVVLSVAFYMSVQEKGIKKFIASLMPDEHREYISGLVDRIQFKMGRWLQGQMFLMFMIFALDYLGLLLIGAPYALVLALIAGILEIVPYIGPVISAVIAVAISFLHGPLIGLLVLILFVIVQQLEGYVLTPLVMKKAVGLNPVVVILALMIGAKLGGVLGIIIAVPIATVLGEIVNDVVKSPGGEER
;
A
#
# COMPACT_ATOMS: atom_id res chain seq x y z
N MET A 1 8.12 56.52 -6.49
CA MET A 1 9.31 55.68 -6.21
C MET A 1 9.25 54.45 -7.10
N ASN A 2 9.96 54.44 -8.22
CA ASN A 2 10.13 53.24 -9.05
C ASN A 2 11.30 52.43 -8.48
N ARG A 3 11.02 51.30 -7.81
CA ARG A 3 12.07 50.32 -7.47
C ARG A 3 12.39 49.53 -8.74
N THR A 4 13.53 49.80 -9.35
CA THR A 4 14.10 48.95 -10.39
C THR A 4 14.61 47.67 -9.75
N ILE A 5 13.99 46.53 -10.05
CA ILE A 5 14.46 45.21 -9.61
C ILE A 5 15.61 44.83 -10.54
N GLU A 6 16.85 44.98 -10.09
CA GLU A 6 18.03 44.46 -10.80
C GLU A 6 18.15 42.96 -10.55
N ILE A 7 17.78 42.15 -11.53
CA ILE A 7 17.97 40.71 -11.49
C ILE A 7 19.43 40.41 -11.87
N SER A 8 20.27 40.10 -10.88
CA SER A 8 21.66 39.69 -11.10
C SER A 8 21.74 38.42 -11.95
N SER A 9 22.71 38.33 -12.87
CA SER A 9 22.98 37.16 -13.71
C SER A 9 23.15 35.87 -12.90
N GLY A 10 23.65 35.99 -11.65
CA GLY A 10 23.77 34.86 -10.72
C GLY A 10 22.42 34.31 -10.26
N THR A 11 21.41 35.17 -10.07
CA THR A 11 20.04 34.77 -9.73
C THR A 11 19.38 34.06 -10.90
N ILE A 12 19.61 34.52 -12.13
CA ILE A 12 19.09 33.89 -13.36
C ILE A 12 19.67 32.48 -13.52
N LEU A 13 20.99 32.33 -13.42
CA LEU A 13 21.66 31.04 -13.51
C LEU A 13 21.19 30.04 -12.44
N ARG A 14 21.06 30.48 -11.18
CA ARG A 14 20.53 29.64 -10.09
C ARG A 14 19.09 29.22 -10.34
N THR A 15 18.25 30.14 -10.82
CA THR A 15 16.84 29.85 -11.11
C THR A 15 16.73 28.85 -12.25
N ILE A 16 17.48 29.05 -13.34
CA ILE A 16 17.54 28.09 -14.47
C ILE A 16 18.03 26.72 -13.99
N PHE A 17 19.08 26.68 -13.18
CA PHE A 17 19.59 25.42 -12.62
C PHE A 17 18.53 24.70 -11.78
N ILE A 18 17.82 25.41 -10.89
CA ILE A 18 16.74 24.84 -10.08
C ILE A 18 15.61 24.32 -10.97
N LEU A 19 15.20 25.07 -12.00
CA LEU A 19 14.15 24.65 -12.93
C LEU A 19 14.56 23.40 -13.72
N LEU A 20 15.81 23.34 -14.20
CA LEU A 20 16.35 22.17 -14.88
C LEU A 20 16.44 20.96 -13.95
N LEU A 21 16.84 21.17 -12.69
CA LEU A 21 16.87 20.10 -11.68
C LEU A 21 15.46 19.57 -11.40
N LEU A 22 14.48 20.44 -11.21
CA LEU A 22 13.09 20.05 -10.99
C LEU A 22 12.51 19.32 -12.21
N TRP A 23 12.82 19.77 -13.42
CA TRP A 23 12.44 19.10 -14.66
C TRP A 23 13.06 17.70 -14.77
N PHE A 24 14.35 17.58 -14.46
CA PHE A 24 15.05 16.29 -14.43
C PHE A 24 14.42 15.34 -13.40
N LEU A 25 14.18 15.82 -12.17
CA LEU A 25 13.53 15.03 -11.11
C LEU A 25 12.12 14.58 -11.52
N TYR A 26 11.37 15.42 -12.23
CA TYR A 26 10.07 15.05 -12.78
C TYR A 26 10.20 13.93 -13.83
N LEU A 27 11.22 14.01 -14.71
CA LEU A 27 11.51 12.97 -15.70
C LEU A 27 11.85 11.63 -15.06
N VAL A 28 12.62 11.62 -13.97
CA VAL A 28 13.09 10.39 -13.32
C VAL A 28 12.27 9.96 -12.11
N ARG A 29 11.10 10.60 -11.87
CA ARG A 29 10.28 10.38 -10.66
C ARG A 29 9.90 8.91 -10.43
N ASP A 30 9.66 8.16 -11.49
CA ASP A 30 9.27 6.74 -11.39
C ASP A 30 10.45 5.91 -10.88
N ILE A 31 11.67 6.18 -11.38
CA ILE A 31 12.90 5.55 -10.91
C ILE A 31 13.15 5.92 -9.44
N LEU A 32 12.95 7.19 -9.08
CA LEU A 32 13.08 7.65 -7.69
C LEU A 32 12.08 6.96 -6.76
N ALA A 33 10.84 6.75 -7.21
CA ALA A 33 9.84 6.01 -6.46
C ALA A 33 10.25 4.55 -6.25
N LEU A 34 10.79 3.88 -7.29
CA LEU A 34 11.30 2.50 -7.16
C LEU A 34 12.48 2.41 -6.18
N VAL A 35 13.43 3.35 -6.25
CA VAL A 35 14.54 3.43 -5.30
C VAL A 35 14.03 3.69 -3.88
N PHE A 36 13.01 4.54 -3.73
CA PHE A 36 12.38 4.81 -2.44
C PHE A 36 11.71 3.56 -1.85
N VAL A 37 11.00 2.77 -2.66
CA VAL A 37 10.47 1.46 -2.24
C VAL A 37 11.60 0.52 -1.80
N ALA A 38 12.70 0.48 -2.55
CA ALA A 38 13.86 -0.34 -2.19
C ALA A 38 14.48 0.08 -0.85
N ILE A 39 14.52 1.38 -0.56
CA ILE A 39 14.95 1.92 0.74
C ILE A 39 14.02 1.44 1.86
N ILE A 40 12.70 1.50 1.67
CA ILE A 40 11.73 1.04 2.68
C ILE A 40 11.93 -0.46 2.97
N ILE A 41 12.06 -1.29 1.92
CA ILE A 41 12.32 -2.73 2.05
C ILE A 41 13.62 -2.97 2.81
N THR A 42 14.70 -2.29 2.42
CA THR A 42 16.01 -2.41 3.08
C THR A 42 15.91 -2.06 4.56
N SER A 43 15.26 -0.94 4.90
CA SER A 43 15.06 -0.49 6.28
C SER A 43 14.21 -1.46 7.11
N ALA A 44 13.29 -2.20 6.51
CA ALA A 44 12.52 -3.22 7.20
C ALA A 44 13.30 -4.52 7.43
N ILE A 45 14.24 -4.84 6.54
CA ILE A 45 15.08 -6.04 6.62
C ILE A 45 16.26 -5.83 7.58
N ASP A 46 16.80 -4.61 7.65
CA ASP A 46 17.98 -4.26 8.46
C ASP A 46 17.90 -4.75 9.92
N PRO A 47 16.80 -4.56 10.69
CA PRO A 47 16.72 -5.05 12.06
C PRO A 47 16.81 -6.58 12.17
N ILE A 48 16.28 -7.31 11.18
CA ILE A 48 16.36 -8.77 11.10
C ILE A 48 17.80 -9.18 10.82
N VAL A 49 18.44 -8.52 9.85
CA VAL A 49 19.84 -8.74 9.49
C VAL A 49 20.77 -8.49 10.67
N ASP A 50 20.62 -7.37 11.37
CA ASP A 50 21.43 -7.00 12.52
C ASP A 50 21.28 -8.01 13.67
N TRP A 51 20.07 -8.54 13.87
CA TRP A 51 19.80 -9.58 14.87
C TRP A 51 20.54 -10.89 14.56
N PHE A 52 20.55 -11.33 13.30
CA PHE A 52 21.30 -12.51 12.88
C PHE A 52 22.81 -12.28 12.85
N GLN A 53 23.26 -11.07 12.49
CA GLN A 53 24.67 -10.69 12.50
C GLN A 53 25.24 -10.72 13.93
N LYS A 54 24.46 -10.30 14.94
CA LYS A 54 24.82 -10.48 16.37
C LYS A 54 25.00 -11.95 16.76
N ARG A 55 24.40 -12.89 16.02
CA ARG A 55 24.56 -14.35 16.17
C ARG A 55 25.64 -14.94 15.25
N LYS A 56 26.54 -14.10 14.71
CA LYS A 56 27.65 -14.48 13.82
C LYS A 56 27.23 -15.05 12.46
N VAL A 57 26.00 -14.83 12.02
CA VAL A 57 25.56 -15.19 10.65
C VAL A 57 25.99 -14.08 9.69
N PRO A 58 26.62 -14.39 8.54
CA PRO A 58 27.04 -13.36 7.59
C PRO A 58 25.84 -12.64 6.99
N ARG A 59 25.94 -11.31 6.89
CA ARG A 59 24.88 -10.41 6.41
C ARG A 59 24.29 -10.84 5.07
N SER A 60 25.14 -11.20 4.11
CA SER A 60 24.71 -11.65 2.79
C SER A 60 23.81 -12.88 2.83
N LEU A 61 24.10 -13.84 3.73
CA LEU A 61 23.29 -15.05 3.89
C LEU A 61 21.95 -14.74 4.53
N THR A 62 21.90 -13.88 5.55
CA THR A 62 20.63 -13.45 6.14
C THR A 62 19.74 -12.73 5.13
N VAL A 63 20.31 -11.78 4.37
CA VAL A 63 19.58 -11.08 3.31
C VAL A 63 19.05 -12.07 2.28
N LEU A 64 19.89 -12.99 1.79
CA LEU A 64 19.46 -14.02 0.84
C LEU A 64 18.29 -14.85 1.36
N VAL A 65 18.36 -15.33 2.61
CA VAL A 65 17.28 -16.14 3.22
C VAL A 65 15.98 -15.33 3.33
N VAL A 66 16.05 -14.09 3.80
CA VAL A 66 14.86 -13.22 3.91
C VAL A 66 14.23 -12.99 2.53
N TYR A 67 15.02 -12.78 1.49
CA TYR A 67 14.53 -12.61 0.13
C TYR A 67 13.90 -13.88 -0.43
N VAL A 68 14.53 -15.04 -0.22
CA VAL A 68 13.99 -16.33 -0.66
C VAL A 68 12.65 -16.61 0.02
N VAL A 69 12.55 -16.37 1.33
CA VAL A 69 11.28 -16.53 2.08
C VAL A 69 10.22 -15.58 1.55
N PHE A 70 10.54 -14.29 1.38
CA PHE A 70 9.63 -13.29 0.84
C PHE A 70 9.11 -13.66 -0.57
N LEU A 71 10.02 -14.02 -1.48
CA LEU A 71 9.67 -14.45 -2.84
C LEU A 71 8.84 -15.73 -2.87
N SER A 72 9.12 -16.67 -1.97
CA SER A 72 8.36 -17.93 -1.86
C SER A 72 6.93 -17.66 -1.39
N VAL A 73 6.75 -16.82 -0.37
CA VAL A 73 5.43 -16.42 0.14
C VAL A 73 4.65 -15.66 -0.93
N LEU A 74 5.30 -14.69 -1.59
CA LEU A 74 4.67 -13.90 -2.65
C LEU A 74 4.29 -14.78 -3.86
N GLY A 75 5.18 -15.67 -4.29
CA GLY A 75 4.93 -16.61 -5.38
C GLY A 75 3.79 -17.57 -5.07
N ALA A 76 3.75 -18.11 -3.84
CA ALA A 76 2.65 -18.94 -3.36
C ALA A 76 1.33 -18.17 -3.34
N ALA A 77 1.33 -16.94 -2.82
CA ALA A 77 0.15 -16.08 -2.82
C ALA A 77 -0.37 -15.83 -4.24
N ILE A 78 0.50 -15.42 -5.18
CA ILE A 78 0.11 -15.20 -6.59
C ILE A 78 -0.43 -16.49 -7.22
N GLY A 79 0.27 -17.61 -7.04
CA GLY A 79 -0.13 -18.90 -7.62
C GLY A 79 -1.46 -19.43 -7.09
N LEU A 80 -1.76 -19.20 -5.80
CA LEU A 80 -3.01 -19.61 -5.18
C LEU A 80 -4.16 -18.62 -5.44
N LEU A 81 -3.87 -17.33 -5.65
CA LEU A 81 -4.87 -16.29 -5.82
C LEU A 81 -5.32 -16.11 -7.26
N VAL A 82 -4.39 -16.05 -8.21
CA VAL A 82 -4.69 -15.62 -9.59
C VAL A 82 -5.67 -16.55 -10.31
N PRO A 83 -5.49 -17.89 -10.30
CA PRO A 83 -6.41 -18.78 -11.01
C PRO A 83 -7.87 -18.72 -10.51
N PRO A 84 -8.17 -18.88 -9.20
CA PRO A 84 -9.55 -18.81 -8.73
C PRO A 84 -10.13 -17.40 -8.83
N LEU A 85 -9.36 -16.34 -8.58
CA LEU A 85 -9.88 -14.97 -8.75
C LEU A 85 -10.33 -14.68 -10.17
N GLY A 86 -9.56 -15.13 -11.16
CA GLY A 86 -9.89 -14.90 -12.56
C GLY A 86 -11.18 -15.60 -13.02
N SER A 87 -11.48 -16.80 -12.50
CA SER A 87 -12.75 -17.49 -12.78
C SER A 87 -13.91 -16.88 -12.00
N GLU A 88 -13.71 -16.53 -10.73
CA GLU A 88 -14.76 -16.00 -9.86
C GLU A 88 -15.18 -14.58 -10.23
N ILE A 89 -14.25 -13.70 -10.61
CA ILE A 89 -14.59 -12.34 -11.06
C ILE A 89 -15.40 -12.39 -12.37
N ARG A 90 -15.06 -13.31 -13.27
CA ARG A 90 -15.85 -13.54 -14.49
C ARG A 90 -17.23 -14.11 -14.16
N GLY A 91 -17.29 -15.11 -13.28
CA GLY A 91 -18.54 -15.66 -12.78
C GLY A 91 -19.40 -14.61 -12.07
N LEU A 92 -18.81 -13.68 -11.32
CA LEU A 92 -19.51 -12.56 -10.71
C LEU A 92 -20.09 -11.66 -11.80
N GLY A 93 -19.30 -11.22 -12.79
CA GLY A 93 -19.80 -10.39 -13.90
C GLY A 93 -20.98 -11.03 -14.65
N GLU A 94 -20.89 -12.33 -14.94
CA GLU A 94 -21.91 -13.10 -15.66
C GLU A 94 -23.17 -13.36 -14.82
N ASN A 95 -23.03 -13.65 -13.52
CA ASN A 95 -24.15 -14.01 -12.63
C ASN A 95 -24.71 -12.83 -11.82
N PHE A 96 -24.05 -11.66 -11.83
CA PHE A 96 -24.47 -10.49 -11.06
C PHE A 96 -25.90 -10.03 -11.36
N PRO A 97 -26.36 -9.95 -12.63
CA PRO A 97 -27.74 -9.57 -12.92
C PRO A 97 -28.77 -10.51 -12.29
N ALA A 98 -28.52 -11.83 -12.37
CA ALA A 98 -29.39 -12.84 -11.78
C ALA A 98 -29.36 -12.80 -10.23
N LEU A 99 -28.21 -12.50 -9.63
CA LEU A 99 -28.12 -12.30 -8.18
C LEU A 99 -28.92 -11.06 -7.74
N ALA A 100 -28.79 -9.94 -8.48
CA ALA A 100 -29.52 -8.71 -8.18
C ALA A 100 -31.04 -8.94 -8.24
N GLU A 101 -31.51 -9.71 -9.22
CA GLU A 101 -32.92 -10.09 -9.34
C GLU A 101 -33.37 -10.99 -8.18
N LYS A 102 -32.58 -12.01 -7.82
CA LYS A 102 -32.87 -12.86 -6.64
C LYS A 102 -32.93 -12.07 -5.34
N LEU A 103 -31.98 -11.18 -5.09
CA LEU A 103 -31.97 -10.32 -3.89
C LEU A 103 -33.19 -9.39 -3.86
N SER A 104 -33.58 -8.83 -5.00
CA SER A 104 -34.82 -8.03 -5.10
C SER A 104 -36.08 -8.87 -4.78
N GLY A 105 -36.05 -10.17 -5.10
CA GLY A 105 -37.10 -11.12 -4.74
C GLY A 105 -37.15 -11.46 -3.25
N TYR A 106 -35.99 -11.56 -2.58
CA TYR A 106 -35.91 -11.80 -1.12
C TYR A 106 -36.37 -10.58 -0.31
N PHE A 107 -36.06 -9.36 -0.76
CA PHE A 107 -36.43 -8.13 -0.07
C PHE A 107 -37.66 -7.49 -0.73
N LYS A 108 -38.85 -8.03 -0.41
CA LYS A 108 -40.15 -7.53 -0.86
C LYS A 108 -40.30 -6.01 -0.70
N ILE A 109 -39.76 -5.45 0.39
CA ILE A 109 -39.75 -4.00 0.68
C ILE A 109 -38.97 -3.21 -0.39
N ILE A 110 -37.81 -3.70 -0.82
CA ILE A 110 -36.99 -3.03 -1.85
C ILE A 110 -37.71 -3.08 -3.19
N ARG A 111 -38.32 -4.23 -3.52
CA ARG A 111 -39.11 -4.41 -4.75
C ARG A 111 -40.34 -3.50 -4.79
N ASP A 112 -41.11 -3.46 -3.71
CA ASP A 112 -42.34 -2.65 -3.62
C ASP A 112 -42.02 -1.14 -3.60
N TYR A 113 -40.91 -0.75 -2.96
CA TYR A 113 -40.42 0.63 -2.97
C TYR A 113 -39.90 1.05 -4.36
N ALA A 114 -39.11 0.19 -5.01
CA ALA A 114 -38.64 0.43 -6.37
C ALA A 114 -39.79 0.54 -7.37
N ALA A 115 -40.83 -0.28 -7.20
CA ALA A 115 -42.00 -0.28 -8.06
C ALA A 115 -42.93 0.91 -7.86
N SER A 116 -43.08 1.40 -6.64
CA SER A 116 -43.86 2.59 -6.34
C SER A 116 -43.21 3.90 -6.81
N HIS A 117 -41.90 3.91 -7.07
CA HIS A 117 -41.14 5.12 -7.45
C HIS A 117 -40.57 5.08 -8.88
N ASN A 118 -41.00 4.12 -9.73
CA ASN A 118 -40.47 3.91 -11.09
C ASN A 118 -38.93 3.77 -11.15
N LEU A 119 -38.32 3.24 -10.07
CA LEU A 119 -36.86 3.10 -9.97
C LEU A 119 -36.35 1.83 -10.65
N GLN A 120 -37.21 0.95 -11.18
CA GLN A 120 -36.77 -0.30 -11.79
C GLN A 120 -35.78 -0.10 -12.93
N GLN A 121 -35.99 0.92 -13.76
CA GLN A 121 -35.11 1.20 -14.89
C GLN A 121 -33.76 1.78 -14.41
N GLN A 122 -33.76 2.56 -13.33
CA GLN A 122 -32.52 3.06 -12.70
C GLN A 122 -31.73 1.92 -12.04
N ILE A 123 -32.42 0.99 -11.38
CA ILE A 123 -31.81 -0.19 -10.78
C ILE A 123 -31.21 -1.10 -11.87
N ALA A 124 -31.94 -1.36 -12.96
CA ALA A 124 -31.46 -2.17 -14.07
C ALA A 124 -30.23 -1.54 -14.77
N ASN A 125 -30.24 -0.22 -14.95
CA ASN A 125 -29.09 0.50 -15.52
C ASN A 125 -27.89 0.48 -14.57
N PHE A 126 -28.13 0.66 -13.26
CA PHE A 126 -27.08 0.59 -12.23
C PHE A 126 -26.46 -0.81 -12.15
N THR A 127 -27.27 -1.87 -12.09
CA THR A 127 -26.79 -3.25 -12.04
C THR A 127 -26.04 -3.63 -13.31
N GLY A 128 -26.55 -3.24 -14.48
CA GLY A 128 -25.86 -3.43 -15.77
C GLY A 128 -24.50 -2.72 -15.80
N SER A 129 -24.42 -1.47 -15.34
CA SER A 129 -23.17 -0.71 -15.30
C SER A 129 -22.13 -1.31 -14.34
N ILE A 130 -22.58 -1.91 -13.24
CA ILE A 130 -21.70 -2.63 -12.30
C ILE A 130 -21.21 -3.93 -12.92
N ALA A 131 -22.09 -4.71 -13.53
CA ALA A 131 -21.74 -5.97 -14.20
C ALA A 131 -20.70 -5.74 -15.32
N GLU A 132 -20.86 -4.66 -16.10
CA GLU A 132 -19.92 -4.28 -17.14
C GLU A 132 -18.55 -3.91 -16.57
N LYS A 133 -18.51 -3.07 -15.52
CA LYS A 133 -17.26 -2.70 -14.84
C LYS A 133 -16.55 -3.88 -14.19
N ILE A 134 -17.29 -4.81 -13.58
CA ILE A 134 -16.74 -6.05 -13.00
C ILE A 134 -16.16 -6.94 -14.11
N SER A 135 -16.88 -7.08 -15.23
CA SER A 135 -16.43 -7.87 -16.38
C SER A 135 -15.19 -7.29 -17.03
N GLN A 136 -15.13 -5.95 -17.20
CA GLN A 136 -13.94 -5.24 -17.69
C GLN A 136 -12.75 -5.36 -16.72
N ALA A 137 -12.99 -5.34 -15.41
CA ALA A 137 -11.94 -5.59 -14.42
C ALA A 137 -11.39 -7.02 -14.53
N GLY A 138 -12.28 -8.02 -14.65
CA GLY A 138 -11.89 -9.43 -14.83
C GLY A 138 -11.10 -9.68 -16.12
N SER A 139 -11.51 -9.06 -17.23
CA SER A 139 -10.77 -9.18 -18.51
C SER A 139 -9.43 -8.45 -18.48
N SER A 140 -9.33 -7.32 -17.78
CA SER A 140 -8.08 -6.58 -17.60
C SER A 140 -7.07 -7.34 -16.74
N VAL A 141 -7.54 -8.05 -15.70
CA VAL A 141 -6.71 -8.92 -14.84
C VAL A 141 -6.08 -10.07 -15.65
N LEU A 142 -6.77 -10.55 -16.69
CA LEU A 142 -6.33 -11.70 -17.50
C LEU A 142 -5.63 -11.32 -18.82
N GLY A 143 -5.97 -10.16 -19.40
CA GLY A 143 -5.51 -9.73 -20.73
C GLY A 143 -4.27 -8.83 -20.72
N GLY A 144 -3.84 -8.33 -19.56
CA GLY A 144 -2.75 -7.35 -19.43
C GLY A 144 -1.33 -7.92 -19.56
N THR A 145 -1.01 -8.71 -20.59
CA THR A 145 0.34 -9.29 -20.77
C THR A 145 1.45 -8.25 -20.91
N VAL A 146 1.19 -7.14 -21.62
CA VAL A 146 2.20 -6.06 -21.81
C VAL A 146 2.45 -5.28 -20.51
N SER A 147 1.40 -4.97 -19.76
CA SER A 147 1.53 -4.29 -18.45
C SER A 147 2.16 -5.20 -17.39
N PHE A 148 1.94 -6.51 -17.47
CA PHE A 148 2.53 -7.49 -16.57
C PHE A 148 4.05 -7.60 -16.72
N ILE A 149 4.57 -7.57 -17.97
CA ILE A 149 6.02 -7.60 -18.23
C ILE A 149 6.71 -6.34 -17.67
N GLY A 150 6.14 -5.16 -17.90
CA GLY A 150 6.67 -3.91 -17.33
C GLY A 150 6.63 -3.89 -15.80
N GLY A 151 5.58 -4.47 -15.20
CA GLY A 151 5.45 -4.65 -13.76
C GLY A 151 6.51 -5.60 -13.18
N ILE A 152 6.75 -6.75 -13.84
CA ILE A 152 7.81 -7.69 -13.45
C ILE A 152 9.18 -7.03 -13.51
N PHE A 153 9.49 -6.31 -14.61
CA PHE A 153 10.76 -5.63 -14.74
C PHE A 153 10.98 -4.63 -13.59
N SER A 154 9.98 -3.78 -13.32
CA SER A 154 10.03 -2.82 -12.21
C SER A 154 10.20 -3.51 -10.85
N PHE A 155 9.49 -4.62 -10.63
CA PHE A 155 9.59 -5.43 -9.42
C PHE A 155 10.99 -6.04 -9.24
N VAL A 156 11.56 -6.62 -10.30
CA VAL A 156 12.92 -7.18 -10.29
C VAL A 156 13.95 -6.09 -10.03
N VAL A 157 13.80 -4.91 -10.63
CA VAL A 157 14.69 -3.76 -10.39
C VAL A 157 14.63 -3.32 -8.94
N VAL A 158 13.42 -3.13 -8.37
CA VAL A 158 13.24 -2.75 -6.95
C VAL A 158 13.90 -3.77 -6.04
N LEU A 159 13.64 -5.07 -6.25
CA LEU A 159 14.24 -6.12 -5.44
C LEU A 159 15.75 -6.20 -5.59
N SER A 160 16.27 -5.99 -6.80
CA SER A 160 17.72 -5.98 -7.03
C SER A 160 18.39 -4.84 -6.29
N VAL A 161 17.84 -3.62 -6.40
CA VAL A 161 18.35 -2.43 -5.70
C VAL A 161 18.27 -2.64 -4.18
N ALA A 162 17.12 -3.11 -3.69
CA ALA A 162 16.92 -3.39 -2.27
C ALA A 162 17.90 -4.47 -1.77
N PHE A 163 18.16 -5.51 -2.57
CA PHE A 163 19.10 -6.57 -2.23
C PHE A 163 20.52 -6.03 -2.11
N TYR A 164 20.99 -5.28 -3.11
CA TYR A 164 22.33 -4.67 -3.07
C TYR A 164 22.48 -3.71 -1.88
N MET A 165 21.47 -2.87 -1.62
CA MET A 165 21.46 -1.97 -0.47
C MET A 165 21.43 -2.72 0.86
N SER A 166 20.69 -3.83 0.95
CA SER A 166 20.60 -4.67 2.15
C SER A 166 21.91 -5.41 2.42
N VAL A 167 22.61 -5.89 1.38
CA VAL A 167 23.90 -6.57 1.54
C VAL A 167 24.99 -5.59 1.99
N GLN A 168 24.98 -4.35 1.48
CA GLN A 168 25.95 -3.32 1.86
C GLN A 168 25.63 -2.70 3.22
N GLU A 169 26.54 -2.83 4.19
CA GLU A 169 26.36 -2.20 5.50
C GLU A 169 26.35 -0.66 5.38
N LYS A 170 25.25 -0.04 5.82
CA LYS A 170 25.02 1.41 5.83
C LYS A 170 25.06 2.06 4.44
N GLY A 171 24.67 1.33 3.38
CA GLY A 171 24.72 1.81 2.00
C GLY A 171 24.00 3.16 1.79
N ILE A 172 22.74 3.25 2.24
CA ILE A 172 21.92 4.47 2.12
C ILE A 172 22.55 5.64 2.88
N LYS A 173 22.97 5.40 4.12
CA LYS A 173 23.63 6.41 4.96
C LYS A 173 24.91 6.95 4.32
N LYS A 174 25.79 6.06 3.85
CA LYS A 174 27.05 6.45 3.20
C LYS A 174 26.80 7.26 1.92
N PHE A 175 25.82 6.85 1.12
CA PHE A 175 25.43 7.57 -0.09
C PHE A 175 24.96 8.99 0.24
N ILE A 176 23.99 9.14 1.14
CA ILE A 176 23.47 10.47 1.50
C ILE A 176 24.55 11.33 2.16
N ALA A 177 25.36 10.75 3.07
CA ALA A 177 26.48 11.44 3.71
C ALA A 177 27.56 11.90 2.73
N SER A 178 27.73 11.25 1.57
CA SER A 178 28.69 11.64 0.54
C SER A 178 28.27 12.86 -0.28
N LEU A 179 26.97 13.17 -0.32
CA LEU A 179 26.42 14.32 -1.03
C LEU A 179 26.43 15.62 -0.20
N MET A 180 26.67 15.51 1.11
CA MET A 180 26.60 16.63 2.04
C MET A 180 27.98 17.19 2.38
N PRO A 181 28.10 18.51 2.63
CA PRO A 181 29.31 19.10 3.21
C PRO A 181 29.67 18.45 4.54
N ASP A 182 30.96 18.38 4.86
CA ASP A 182 31.46 17.69 6.06
C ASP A 182 30.85 18.24 7.36
N GLU A 183 30.59 19.55 7.42
CA GLU A 183 29.98 20.24 8.56
C GLU A 183 28.58 19.72 8.94
N HIS A 184 27.81 19.26 7.95
CA HIS A 184 26.44 18.76 8.16
C HIS A 184 26.34 17.24 8.11
N ARG A 185 27.44 16.53 7.82
CA ARG A 185 27.45 15.09 7.56
C ARG A 185 26.92 14.28 8.76
N GLU A 186 27.31 14.64 9.98
CA GLU A 186 26.87 13.93 11.20
C GLU A 186 25.38 14.17 11.49
N TYR A 187 24.92 15.42 11.38
CA TYR A 187 23.52 15.79 11.56
C TYR A 187 22.60 15.06 10.55
N ILE A 188 22.93 15.13 9.25
CA ILE A 188 22.14 14.46 8.21
C ILE A 188 22.19 12.94 8.38
N SER A 189 23.34 12.38 8.74
CA SER A 189 23.46 10.95 9.06
C SER A 189 22.52 10.51 10.19
N GLY A 190 22.41 11.32 11.25
CA GLY A 190 21.48 11.05 12.35
C GLY A 190 20.01 11.15 11.92
N LEU A 191 19.66 12.13 11.09
CA LEU A 191 18.31 12.26 10.54
C LEU A 191 17.93 11.06 9.65
N VAL A 192 18.86 10.62 8.78
CA VAL A 192 18.68 9.44 7.93
C VAL A 192 18.44 8.19 8.79
N ASP A 193 19.23 7.96 9.84
CA ASP A 193 19.06 6.80 10.72
C ASP A 193 17.66 6.77 11.35
N ARG A 194 17.14 7.93 11.80
CA ARG A 194 15.78 8.01 12.40
C ARG A 194 14.69 7.77 11.36
N ILE A 195 14.85 8.32 10.15
CA ILE A 195 13.93 8.08 9.03
C ILE A 195 13.89 6.60 8.67
N GLN A 196 15.06 5.97 8.47
CA GLN A 196 15.17 4.55 8.15
C GLN A 196 14.54 3.68 9.25
N PHE A 197 14.83 3.99 10.52
CA PHE A 197 14.22 3.27 11.63
C PHE A 197 12.68 3.35 11.61
N LYS A 198 12.10 4.53 11.41
CA LYS A 198 10.64 4.70 11.34
C LYS A 198 10.01 3.99 10.15
N MET A 199 10.60 4.11 8.95
CA MET A 199 10.12 3.42 7.75
C MET A 199 10.19 1.90 7.90
N GLY A 200 11.30 1.38 8.44
CA GLY A 200 11.47 -0.04 8.70
C GLY A 200 10.46 -0.57 9.70
N ARG A 201 10.26 0.15 10.81
CA ARG A 201 9.25 -0.19 11.82
C ARG A 201 7.83 -0.11 11.28
N TRP A 202 7.52 0.85 10.41
CA TRP A 202 6.24 0.94 9.71
C TRP A 202 6.00 -0.30 8.85
N LEU A 203 6.92 -0.63 7.94
CA LEU A 203 6.73 -1.75 7.02
C LEU A 203 6.65 -3.08 7.79
N GLN A 204 7.47 -3.28 8.83
CA GLN A 204 7.36 -4.46 9.71
C GLN A 204 6.01 -4.54 10.41
N GLY A 205 5.51 -3.40 10.93
CA GLY A 205 4.18 -3.31 11.52
C GLY A 205 3.09 -3.63 10.49
N GLN A 206 3.22 -3.11 9.28
CA GLN A 206 2.25 -3.33 8.20
C GLN A 206 2.21 -4.80 7.80
N MET A 207 3.36 -5.44 7.60
CA MET A 207 3.44 -6.87 7.30
C MET A 207 2.83 -7.73 8.42
N PHE A 208 2.98 -7.31 9.67
CA PHE A 208 2.34 -8.00 10.80
C PHE A 208 0.81 -7.82 10.78
N LEU A 209 0.31 -6.61 10.51
CA LEU A 209 -1.14 -6.37 10.34
C LEU A 209 -1.70 -7.19 9.18
N MET A 210 -1.05 -7.17 8.01
CA MET A 210 -1.41 -7.99 6.85
C MET A 210 -1.59 -9.47 7.21
N PHE A 211 -0.65 -10.02 7.99
CA PHE A 211 -0.74 -11.40 8.46
C PHE A 211 -1.87 -11.62 9.49
N MET A 212 -2.08 -10.69 10.41
CA MET A 212 -3.17 -10.78 11.39
C MET A 212 -4.55 -10.71 10.74
N ILE A 213 -4.75 -9.78 9.79
CA ILE A 213 -5.99 -9.67 9.02
C ILE A 213 -6.24 -10.96 8.23
N PHE A 214 -5.23 -11.45 7.50
CA PHE A 214 -5.31 -12.75 6.84
C PHE A 214 -5.75 -13.86 7.80
N ALA A 215 -5.11 -13.99 8.96
CA ALA A 215 -5.40 -15.07 9.89
C ALA A 215 -6.82 -14.96 10.49
N LEU A 216 -7.24 -13.75 10.88
CA LEU A 216 -8.55 -13.49 11.47
C LEU A 216 -9.67 -13.71 10.46
N ASP A 217 -9.54 -13.17 9.25
CA ASP A 217 -10.52 -13.35 8.19
C ASP A 217 -10.58 -14.80 7.75
N TYR A 218 -9.43 -15.49 7.64
CA TYR A 218 -9.40 -16.90 7.25
C TYR A 218 -10.15 -17.77 8.26
N LEU A 219 -9.87 -17.59 9.56
CA LEU A 219 -10.56 -18.33 10.61
C LEU A 219 -12.05 -17.99 10.65
N GLY A 220 -12.42 -16.71 10.56
CA GLY A 220 -13.82 -16.30 10.55
C GLY A 220 -14.60 -16.85 9.36
N LEU A 221 -14.02 -16.77 8.16
CA LEU A 221 -14.64 -17.30 6.94
C LEU A 221 -14.77 -18.82 6.99
N LEU A 222 -13.80 -19.53 7.56
CA LEU A 222 -13.85 -20.98 7.74
C LEU A 222 -14.96 -21.38 8.72
N LEU A 223 -15.11 -20.66 9.84
CA LEU A 223 -16.18 -20.88 10.82
C LEU A 223 -17.59 -20.65 10.23
N ILE A 224 -17.73 -19.67 9.34
CA ILE A 224 -18.99 -19.40 8.64
C ILE A 224 -19.29 -20.46 7.57
N GLY A 225 -18.28 -21.20 7.11
CA GLY A 225 -18.38 -22.06 5.94
C GLY A 225 -18.47 -21.26 4.64
N ALA A 226 -17.87 -20.06 4.61
CA ALA A 226 -17.87 -19.20 3.44
C ALA A 226 -17.06 -19.81 2.29
N PRO A 227 -17.52 -19.67 1.04
CA PRO A 227 -16.79 -20.15 -0.12
C PRO A 227 -15.45 -19.41 -0.25
N TYR A 228 -14.42 -20.11 -0.71
CA TYR A 228 -13.10 -19.52 -0.99
C TYR A 228 -12.44 -18.80 0.20
N ALA A 229 -12.71 -19.26 1.44
CA ALA A 229 -12.20 -18.64 2.67
C ALA A 229 -10.71 -18.26 2.62
N LEU A 230 -9.85 -19.18 2.13
CA LEU A 230 -8.41 -18.94 2.00
C LEU A 230 -8.09 -17.79 1.02
N VAL A 231 -8.74 -17.78 -0.15
CA VAL A 231 -8.50 -16.79 -1.20
C VAL A 231 -8.97 -15.41 -0.74
N LEU A 232 -10.17 -15.33 -0.17
CA LEU A 232 -10.74 -14.08 0.33
C LEU A 232 -9.89 -13.48 1.47
N ALA A 233 -9.46 -14.32 2.41
CA ALA A 233 -8.58 -13.89 3.49
C ALA A 233 -7.20 -13.45 2.98
N LEU A 234 -6.63 -14.15 1.99
CA LEU A 234 -5.36 -13.75 1.37
C LEU A 234 -5.48 -12.39 0.68
N ILE A 235 -6.59 -12.13 -0.02
CA ILE A 235 -6.87 -10.81 -0.62
C ILE A 235 -6.95 -9.74 0.46
N ALA A 236 -7.68 -10.00 1.55
CA ALA A 236 -7.77 -9.08 2.67
C ALA A 236 -6.40 -8.75 3.25
N GLY A 237 -5.61 -9.77 3.60
CA GLY A 237 -4.26 -9.60 4.11
C GLY A 237 -3.30 -8.91 3.13
N ILE A 238 -3.39 -9.13 1.83
CA ILE A 238 -2.53 -8.44 0.84
C ILE A 238 -2.94 -7.00 0.66
N LEU A 239 -4.24 -6.74 0.45
CA LEU A 239 -4.75 -5.39 0.25
C LEU A 239 -4.56 -4.52 1.48
N GLU A 240 -4.46 -5.13 2.66
CA GLU A 240 -4.11 -4.47 3.92
C GLU A 240 -2.81 -3.67 3.84
N ILE A 241 -1.90 -3.91 2.89
CA ILE A 241 -0.73 -3.04 2.68
C ILE A 241 -1.09 -1.56 2.50
N VAL A 242 -2.32 -1.26 2.03
CA VAL A 242 -2.88 0.09 1.92
C VAL A 242 -3.92 0.30 3.03
N PRO A 243 -3.59 1.03 4.12
CA PRO A 243 -4.51 1.24 5.24
C PRO A 243 -5.82 1.90 4.79
N TYR A 244 -6.91 1.56 5.48
CA TYR A 244 -8.29 2.04 5.24
C TYR A 244 -8.91 1.64 3.90
N ILE A 245 -8.15 1.70 2.81
CA ILE A 245 -8.62 1.38 1.45
C ILE A 245 -8.62 -0.14 1.25
N GLY A 246 -7.54 -0.80 1.65
CA GLY A 246 -7.36 -2.26 1.56
C GLY A 246 -8.47 -3.07 2.23
N PRO A 247 -8.74 -2.84 3.54
CA PRO A 247 -9.82 -3.53 4.24
C PRO A 247 -11.19 -3.30 3.57
N VAL A 248 -11.48 -2.08 3.12
CA VAL A 248 -12.77 -1.77 2.48
C VAL A 248 -12.93 -2.51 1.16
N ILE A 249 -11.91 -2.49 0.29
CA ILE A 249 -11.96 -3.17 -1.00
C ILE A 249 -12.10 -4.68 -0.81
N SER A 250 -11.30 -5.28 0.07
CA SER A 250 -11.36 -6.72 0.34
C SER A 250 -12.69 -7.14 0.95
N ALA A 251 -13.24 -6.36 1.89
CA ALA A 251 -14.57 -6.60 2.46
C ALA A 251 -15.66 -6.58 1.38
N VAL A 252 -15.65 -5.58 0.48
CA VAL A 252 -16.62 -5.49 -0.63
C VAL A 252 -16.54 -6.75 -1.51
N ILE A 253 -15.34 -7.19 -1.87
CA ILE A 253 -15.14 -8.40 -2.68
C ILE A 253 -15.66 -9.64 -1.95
N ALA A 254 -15.25 -9.85 -0.70
CA ALA A 254 -15.62 -11.02 0.09
C ALA A 254 -17.13 -11.11 0.34
N VAL A 255 -17.75 -9.98 0.68
CA VAL A 255 -19.18 -9.88 0.91
C VAL A 255 -19.96 -10.13 -0.38
N ALA A 256 -19.57 -9.52 -1.50
CA ALA A 256 -20.23 -9.72 -2.79
C ALA A 256 -20.19 -11.19 -3.24
N ILE A 257 -19.01 -11.83 -3.16
CA ILE A 257 -18.85 -13.26 -3.50
C ILE A 257 -19.69 -14.14 -2.57
N SER A 258 -19.73 -13.81 -1.27
CA SER A 258 -20.50 -14.58 -0.29
C SER A 258 -22.01 -14.46 -0.51
N PHE A 259 -22.51 -13.31 -0.95
CA PHE A 259 -23.93 -13.12 -1.32
C PHE A 259 -24.35 -13.97 -2.53
N LEU A 260 -23.44 -14.29 -3.46
CA LEU A 260 -23.73 -15.22 -4.56
C LEU A 260 -24.09 -16.62 -4.07
N HIS A 261 -23.59 -16.99 -2.90
CA HIS A 261 -23.74 -18.33 -2.32
C HIS A 261 -24.87 -18.41 -1.29
N GLY A 262 -25.48 -17.27 -0.94
CA GLY A 262 -26.67 -17.20 -0.11
C GLY A 262 -26.77 -15.91 0.70
N PRO A 263 -27.97 -15.33 0.88
CA PRO A 263 -28.14 -14.08 1.64
C PRO A 263 -27.64 -14.16 3.09
N LEU A 264 -27.83 -15.32 3.75
CA LEU A 264 -27.37 -15.53 5.11
C LEU A 264 -25.84 -15.56 5.19
N ILE A 265 -25.16 -16.27 4.27
CA ILE A 265 -23.69 -16.32 4.22
C ILE A 265 -23.13 -14.94 3.96
N GLY A 266 -23.67 -14.21 2.97
CA GLY A 266 -23.27 -12.83 2.69
C GLY A 266 -23.41 -11.89 3.89
N LEU A 267 -24.51 -12.00 4.65
CA LEU A 267 -24.72 -11.20 5.85
C LEU A 267 -23.76 -11.57 6.99
N LEU A 268 -23.50 -12.86 7.21
CA LEU A 268 -22.54 -13.31 8.22
C LEU A 268 -21.11 -12.85 7.89
N VAL A 269 -20.73 -12.92 6.61
CA VAL A 269 -19.42 -12.42 6.15
C VAL A 269 -19.32 -10.90 6.29
N LEU A 270 -20.38 -10.15 5.99
CA LEU A 270 -20.41 -8.71 6.24
C LEU A 270 -20.18 -8.39 7.73
N ILE A 271 -20.88 -9.10 8.62
CA ILE A 271 -20.72 -8.93 10.07
C ILE A 271 -19.29 -9.28 10.51
N LEU A 272 -18.72 -10.37 9.99
CA LEU A 272 -17.33 -10.76 10.27
C LEU A 272 -16.36 -9.64 9.90
N PHE A 273 -16.40 -9.15 8.67
CA PHE A 273 -15.46 -8.11 8.20
C PHE A 273 -15.62 -6.82 9.00
N VAL A 274 -16.85 -6.45 9.39
CA VAL A 274 -17.08 -5.32 10.30
C VAL A 274 -16.41 -5.57 11.65
N ILE A 275 -16.58 -6.75 12.25
CA ILE A 275 -15.95 -7.08 13.54
C ILE A 275 -14.41 -7.04 13.43
N VAL A 276 -13.85 -7.65 12.39
CA VAL A 276 -12.39 -7.67 12.17
C VAL A 276 -11.85 -6.26 11.96
N GLN A 277 -12.54 -5.42 11.18
CA GLN A 277 -12.14 -4.03 10.95
C GLN A 277 -12.19 -3.20 12.25
N GLN A 278 -13.18 -3.42 13.12
CA GLN A 278 -13.22 -2.76 14.41
C GLN A 278 -12.09 -3.24 15.33
N LEU A 279 -11.81 -4.54 15.33
CA LEU A 279 -10.67 -5.11 16.06
C LEU A 279 -9.34 -4.52 15.57
N GLU A 280 -9.18 -4.39 14.26
CA GLU A 280 -8.02 -3.78 13.64
C GLU A 280 -7.86 -2.32 14.07
N GLY A 281 -8.90 -1.50 13.87
CA GLY A 281 -8.84 -0.06 14.11
C GLY A 281 -8.66 0.31 15.59
N TYR A 282 -9.31 -0.42 16.50
CA TYR A 282 -9.28 -0.10 17.93
C TYR A 282 -8.22 -0.86 18.73
N VAL A 283 -7.76 -2.01 18.25
CA VAL A 283 -6.85 -2.88 19.02
C VAL A 283 -5.55 -3.14 18.27
N LEU A 284 -5.59 -3.76 17.08
CA LEU A 284 -4.37 -4.20 16.40
C LEU A 284 -3.51 -3.02 15.97
N THR A 285 -4.08 -2.04 15.27
CA THR A 285 -3.36 -0.88 14.77
C THR A 285 -2.72 -0.08 15.90
N PRO A 286 -3.42 0.28 17.00
CA PRO A 286 -2.77 0.93 18.14
C PRO A 286 -1.67 0.09 18.80
N LEU A 287 -1.83 -1.23 18.92
CA LEU A 287 -0.80 -2.08 19.51
C LEU A 287 0.46 -2.19 18.64
N VAL A 288 0.28 -2.27 17.33
CA VAL A 288 1.37 -2.49 16.36
C VAL A 288 2.03 -1.18 15.95
N MET A 289 1.23 -0.15 15.64
CA MET A 289 1.71 1.09 15.02
C MET A 289 2.10 2.20 16.00
N LYS A 290 1.71 2.12 17.29
CA LYS A 290 2.04 3.15 18.31
C LYS A 290 3.54 3.47 18.43
N LYS A 291 4.41 2.50 18.12
CA LYS A 291 5.88 2.68 18.13
C LYS A 291 6.49 2.86 16.73
N ALA A 292 5.70 2.70 15.67
CA ALA A 292 6.18 2.69 14.29
C ALA A 292 5.94 4.04 13.60
N VAL A 293 4.72 4.57 13.69
CA VAL A 293 4.30 5.76 12.95
C VAL A 293 3.41 6.61 13.84
N GLY A 294 3.96 7.71 14.35
CA GLY A 294 3.25 8.70 15.18
C GLY A 294 2.43 9.69 14.35
N LEU A 295 1.89 9.26 13.20
CA LEU A 295 1.10 10.12 12.33
C LEU A 295 -0.36 10.15 12.77
N ASN A 296 -0.98 11.31 12.66
CA ASN A 296 -2.43 11.44 12.82
C ASN A 296 -3.14 10.71 11.65
N PRO A 297 -4.23 9.95 11.89
CA PRO A 297 -5.02 9.31 10.84
C PRO A 297 -5.42 10.23 9.69
N VAL A 298 -5.72 11.50 9.97
CA VAL A 298 -6.05 12.50 8.94
C VAL A 298 -4.87 12.72 7.98
N VAL A 299 -3.64 12.75 8.50
CA VAL A 299 -2.42 12.89 7.67
C VAL A 299 -2.23 11.66 6.79
N VAL A 300 -2.52 10.46 7.30
CA VAL A 300 -2.45 9.22 6.52
C VAL A 300 -3.46 9.25 5.36
N ILE A 301 -4.71 9.62 5.62
CA ILE A 301 -5.75 9.73 4.58
C ILE A 301 -5.35 10.77 3.52
N LEU A 302 -4.91 11.97 3.93
CA LEU A 302 -4.47 13.00 3.00
C LEU A 302 -3.27 12.54 2.17
N ALA A 303 -2.30 11.87 2.78
CA ALA A 303 -1.16 11.31 2.07
C ALA A 303 -1.59 10.28 1.02
N LEU A 304 -2.53 9.38 1.35
CA LEU A 304 -3.07 8.40 0.42
C LEU A 304 -3.77 9.08 -0.77
N MET A 305 -4.58 10.10 -0.52
CA MET A 305 -5.28 10.86 -1.57
C MET A 305 -4.30 11.58 -2.51
N ILE A 306 -3.27 12.24 -1.93
CA ILE A 306 -2.23 12.92 -2.69
C ILE A 306 -1.41 11.90 -3.50
N GLY A 307 -1.02 10.78 -2.87
CA GLY A 307 -0.29 9.68 -3.49
C GLY A 307 -1.05 9.10 -4.68
N ALA A 308 -2.35 8.83 -4.51
CA ALA A 308 -3.23 8.37 -5.58
C ALA A 308 -3.24 9.35 -6.77
N LYS A 309 -3.32 10.65 -6.49
CA LYS A 309 -3.36 11.68 -7.54
C LYS A 309 -2.03 11.84 -8.27
N LEU A 310 -0.91 11.76 -7.57
CA LEU A 310 0.42 12.03 -8.12
C LEU A 310 1.07 10.82 -8.81
N GLY A 311 0.89 9.63 -8.23
CA GLY A 311 1.60 8.41 -8.65
C GLY A 311 0.70 7.18 -8.82
N GLY A 312 -0.62 7.35 -8.81
CA GLY A 312 -1.56 6.23 -8.93
C GLY A 312 -1.35 5.20 -7.83
N VAL A 313 -1.37 3.92 -8.20
CA VAL A 313 -1.21 2.79 -7.25
C VAL A 313 0.14 2.84 -6.52
N LEU A 314 1.24 3.12 -7.23
CA LEU A 314 2.56 3.23 -6.60
C LEU A 314 2.59 4.37 -5.58
N GLY A 315 1.99 5.52 -5.95
CA GLY A 315 1.89 6.67 -5.06
C GLY A 315 1.09 6.38 -3.77
N ILE A 316 0.04 5.56 -3.85
CA ILE A 316 -0.72 5.10 -2.68
C ILE A 316 0.14 4.24 -1.75
N ILE A 317 0.88 3.27 -2.30
CA ILE A 317 1.70 2.33 -1.52
C ILE A 317 2.78 3.08 -0.72
N ILE A 318 3.43 4.07 -1.34
CA ILE A 318 4.51 4.84 -0.70
C ILE A 318 4.02 6.07 0.09
N ALA A 319 2.73 6.38 0.06
CA ALA A 319 2.17 7.58 0.67
C ALA A 319 2.48 7.68 2.17
N VAL A 320 2.26 6.60 2.92
CA VAL A 320 2.45 6.58 4.37
C VAL A 320 3.93 6.68 4.76
N PRO A 321 4.86 5.95 4.09
CA PRO A 321 6.30 6.19 4.22
C PRO A 321 6.70 7.64 3.95
N ILE A 322 6.24 8.25 2.84
CA ILE A 322 6.55 9.64 2.52
C ILE A 322 6.04 10.57 3.62
N ALA A 323 4.81 10.39 4.08
CA ALA A 323 4.25 11.17 5.18
C ALA A 323 5.06 11.00 6.46
N THR A 324 5.60 9.80 6.71
CA THR A 324 6.47 9.52 7.86
C THR A 324 7.80 10.25 7.75
N VAL A 325 8.41 10.28 6.56
CA VAL A 325 9.63 11.05 6.27
C VAL A 325 9.39 12.54 6.49
N LEU A 326 8.34 13.08 5.86
CA LEU A 326 7.99 14.50 5.99
C LEU A 326 7.69 14.87 7.44
N GLY A 327 6.95 14.03 8.15
CA GLY A 327 6.66 14.22 9.57
C GLY A 327 7.93 14.21 10.43
N GLU A 328 8.90 13.35 10.13
CA GLU A 328 10.19 13.36 10.84
C GLU A 328 11.01 14.62 10.54
N ILE A 329 11.06 15.06 9.29
CA ILE A 329 11.76 16.30 8.91
C ILE A 329 11.12 17.51 9.59
N VAL A 330 9.79 17.64 9.57
CA VAL A 330 9.08 18.74 10.25
C VAL A 330 9.35 18.71 11.74
N ASN A 331 9.29 17.53 12.37
CA ASN A 331 9.59 17.42 13.80
C ASN A 331 11.03 17.77 14.13
N ASP A 332 11.99 17.42 13.27
CA ASP A 332 13.40 17.77 13.46
C ASP A 332 13.63 19.28 13.33
N VAL A 333 13.03 19.93 12.32
CA VAL A 333 13.11 21.39 12.12
C VAL A 333 12.44 22.16 13.26
N VAL A 334 11.29 21.69 13.76
CA VAL A 334 10.57 22.34 14.88
C VAL A 334 11.27 22.11 16.22
N LYS A 335 11.90 20.94 16.42
CA LYS A 335 12.62 20.62 17.67
C LYS A 335 14.02 21.19 17.71
N SER A 336 14.66 21.46 16.57
CA SER A 336 15.85 22.31 16.54
C SER A 336 15.41 23.70 17.02
N PRO A 337 15.78 24.13 18.24
CA PRO A 337 15.59 25.50 18.62
C PRO A 337 16.40 26.32 17.63
N GLY A 338 15.81 27.36 17.05
CA GLY A 338 16.56 28.26 16.18
C GLY A 338 17.83 28.73 16.87
N GLY A 339 18.96 28.60 16.17
CA GLY A 339 20.14 29.46 16.31
C GLY A 339 20.51 29.96 17.71
N GLU A 340 20.75 29.06 18.66
CA GLU A 340 21.69 29.38 19.74
C GLU A 340 23.07 28.86 19.33
N GLU A 341 23.87 29.79 18.82
CA GLU A 341 25.33 29.75 18.68
C GLU A 341 25.94 28.55 17.91
N ARG A 342 26.03 28.71 16.59
CA ARG A 342 27.21 28.25 15.83
C ARG A 342 27.55 29.26 14.75
#